data_AF-A0A2Y9SLS9-F1
#
_entry.id   AF-A0A2Y9SLS9-F1
#
_cell.length_a   1.000
_cell.length_b   1.000
_cell.length_c   1.000
_cell.angle_alpha   90.00
_cell.angle_beta   90.00
_cell.angle_gamma   90.00
#
_symmetry.space_group_name_H-M   'P 1'
#
loop_
_entity.id
_entity.type
_entity.pdbx_description
1 polymer ?
#
loop_
_entity_poly.entity_id
_entity_poly.type
_entity_poly.pdbx_seq_one_letter_code
_entity_poly.pdbx_strand_id
1 'polypeptide(L)'
;MPLTFMGSQTKKVLLTPLMHPARPFRVSNHDRSSRRGVTASSLQELLTKTLDALVIASGLVMLVLEEDGTVVDTEEFFQTLGDNTHLMLLEKGQKWTPGGTYIPARQLPKRQGIVRVTFDLYKLNPKDVIGCLNVKATMYEMYSVSYDVRCPGLKALLRSLLWFLSHTAQVTGQCLVHTGTYMLRVLADTEERAVPGSRPRRVIMSG
;
A
#
# COMPACT_ATOMS: atom_id res chain seq x y z
N MET A 1 5.78 13.97 48.33
CA MET A 1 4.53 14.36 47.66
C MET A 1 3.86 13.10 47.13
N PRO A 2 2.74 12.65 47.74
CA PRO A 2 2.02 11.45 47.33
C PRO A 2 0.86 11.76 46.35
N LEU A 3 0.28 10.67 45.82
CA LEU A 3 -1.04 10.52 45.15
C LEU A 3 -1.20 11.01 43.71
N THR A 4 -1.40 10.07 42.77
CA THR A 4 -2.67 9.92 42.02
C THR A 4 -2.58 8.65 41.14
N PHE A 5 -3.15 7.53 41.60
CA PHE A 5 -4.52 7.06 41.39
C PHE A 5 -4.57 6.00 40.28
N MET A 6 -4.58 4.74 40.73
CA MET A 6 -4.91 3.58 39.92
C MET A 6 -6.37 3.65 39.46
N GLY A 7 -6.59 3.22 38.21
CA GLY A 7 -7.74 2.40 37.85
C GLY A 7 -8.97 3.14 37.31
N SER A 8 -9.28 2.86 36.04
CA SER A 8 -10.66 2.62 35.62
C SER A 8 -10.66 1.73 34.37
N GLN A 9 -10.42 0.44 34.56
CA GLN A 9 -10.89 -0.57 33.61
C GLN A 9 -12.33 -0.86 34.00
N THR A 10 -13.27 -0.25 33.28
CA THR A 10 -14.69 -0.57 33.44
C THR A 10 -14.92 -1.98 32.90
N LYS A 11 -14.78 -2.97 33.78
CA LYS A 11 -15.29 -4.32 33.55
C LYS A 11 -16.81 -4.22 33.52
N LYS A 12 -17.38 -4.05 32.32
CA LYS A 12 -18.83 -4.18 32.10
C LYS A 12 -19.21 -5.61 32.45
N VAL A 13 -19.76 -5.77 33.66
CA VAL A 13 -20.44 -7.00 34.08
C VAL A 13 -21.76 -7.01 33.32
N LEU A 14 -21.76 -7.66 32.14
CA LEU A 14 -22.99 -7.91 31.41
C LEU A 14 -23.67 -9.12 32.08
N LEU A 15 -24.56 -8.84 33.03
CA LEU A 15 -25.65 -9.75 33.34
C LEU A 15 -26.51 -9.79 32.08
N THR A 16 -26.36 -10.82 31.25
CA THR A 16 -27.35 -11.13 30.22
C THR A 16 -27.97 -12.48 30.52
N PRO A 17 -29.32 -12.56 30.55
CA PRO A 17 -30.04 -13.82 30.64
C PRO A 17 -29.71 -14.70 29.43
N LEU A 18 -30.05 -15.98 29.53
CA LEU A 18 -29.85 -17.08 28.58
C LEU A 18 -30.46 -16.79 27.19
N MET A 19 -29.92 -15.80 26.47
CA MET A 19 -30.36 -15.32 25.16
C MET A 19 -29.10 -15.01 24.36
N HIS A 20 -29.01 -15.54 23.15
CA HIS A 20 -27.85 -15.37 22.29
C HIS A 20 -27.49 -13.87 22.13
N PRO A 21 -26.20 -13.50 22.19
CA PRO A 21 -25.80 -12.11 22.05
C PRO A 21 -26.24 -11.56 20.68
N ALA A 22 -26.69 -10.31 20.62
CA ALA A 22 -27.06 -9.68 19.35
C ALA A 22 -25.83 -9.58 18.44
N ARG A 23 -25.90 -10.24 17.28
CA ARG A 23 -24.80 -10.31 16.30
C ARG A 23 -25.05 -9.30 15.17
N PRO A 24 -24.00 -8.68 14.61
CA PRO A 24 -24.15 -7.81 13.45
C PRO A 24 -24.30 -8.62 12.16
N PHE A 25 -25.27 -8.25 11.33
CA PHE A 25 -25.52 -8.82 10.00
C PHE A 25 -25.54 -7.71 8.96
N ARG A 26 -25.26 -8.07 7.70
CA ARG A 26 -25.40 -7.16 6.56
C ARG A 26 -26.57 -7.62 5.72
N VAL A 27 -27.49 -6.72 5.42
CA VAL A 27 -28.66 -7.01 4.61
C VAL A 27 -28.72 -6.12 3.38
N SER A 28 -28.92 -6.75 2.22
CA SER A 28 -28.99 -6.11 0.91
C SER A 28 -30.40 -6.21 0.32
N ASN A 29 -30.83 -5.23 -0.47
CA ASN A 29 -32.02 -5.38 -1.33
C ASN A 29 -31.72 -6.28 -2.54
N HIS A 30 -32.74 -6.76 -3.25
CA HIS A 30 -32.63 -7.63 -4.43
C HIS A 30 -31.67 -7.08 -5.52
N ASP A 31 -31.69 -5.76 -5.74
CA ASP A 31 -30.81 -5.08 -6.71
C ASP A 31 -29.39 -4.80 -6.19
N ARG A 32 -29.08 -5.20 -4.95
CA ARG A 32 -27.80 -4.93 -4.25
C ARG A 32 -27.40 -3.44 -4.19
N SER A 33 -28.33 -2.54 -4.52
CA SER A 33 -28.15 -1.09 -4.53
C SER A 33 -28.14 -0.47 -3.13
N SER A 34 -28.88 -1.09 -2.21
CA SER A 34 -28.95 -0.69 -0.80
C SER A 34 -28.40 -1.80 0.08
N ARG A 35 -27.41 -1.46 0.91
CA ARG A 35 -26.82 -2.32 1.94
C ARG A 35 -27.02 -1.66 3.30
N ARG A 36 -27.47 -2.44 4.29
CA ARG A 36 -27.74 -1.98 5.66
C ARG A 36 -27.09 -2.95 6.64
N GLY A 37 -26.54 -2.42 7.73
CA GLY A 37 -26.07 -3.22 8.86
C GLY A 37 -27.18 -3.33 9.89
N VAL A 38 -27.56 -4.55 10.27
CA VAL A 38 -28.61 -4.81 11.26
C VAL A 38 -28.05 -5.72 12.34
N THR A 39 -28.20 -5.33 13.60
CA THR A 39 -27.85 -6.18 14.74
C THR A 39 -29.08 -6.95 15.20
N ALA A 40 -28.99 -8.26 15.34
CA ALA A 40 -30.10 -9.10 15.77
C ALA A 40 -29.62 -10.32 16.56
N SER A 41 -30.41 -10.76 17.52
CA SER A 41 -30.21 -12.00 18.29
C SER A 41 -31.02 -13.17 17.74
N SER A 42 -32.14 -12.89 17.07
CA SER A 42 -33.03 -13.86 16.43
C SER A 42 -33.40 -13.48 14.99
N LEU A 43 -33.87 -14.45 14.22
CA LEU A 43 -34.34 -14.25 12.84
C LEU A 43 -35.54 -13.29 12.79
N GLN A 44 -36.47 -13.41 13.75
CA GLN A 44 -37.62 -12.51 13.84
C GLN A 44 -37.21 -11.05 14.11
N GLU A 45 -36.24 -10.84 14.99
CA GLU A 45 -35.68 -9.51 15.28
C GLU A 45 -34.97 -8.95 14.05
N LEU A 46 -34.20 -9.78 13.34
CA LEU A 46 -33.54 -9.42 12.10
C LEU A 46 -34.55 -8.96 11.05
N LEU A 47 -35.61 -9.74 10.81
CA LEU A 47 -36.65 -9.41 9.83
C LEU A 47 -37.32 -8.07 10.14
N THR A 48 -37.74 -7.88 11.39
CA THR A 48 -38.41 -6.64 11.81
C THR A 48 -37.52 -5.42 11.60
N LYS A 49 -36.25 -5.50 12.04
CA LYS A 49 -35.28 -4.41 11.87
C LYS A 49 -34.88 -4.18 10.42
N THR A 50 -34.84 -5.24 9.61
CA THR A 50 -34.51 -5.15 8.19
C THR A 50 -35.62 -4.46 7.40
N LEU A 51 -36.89 -4.81 7.69
CA LEU A 51 -38.05 -4.17 7.07
C LEU A 51 -38.07 -2.66 7.35
N ASP A 52 -37.77 -2.28 8.59
CA ASP A 52 -37.63 -0.88 9.00
C ASP A 52 -36.43 -0.20 8.31
N ALA A 53 -35.26 -0.84 8.30
CA ALA A 53 -34.04 -0.28 7.71
C ALA A 53 -34.05 -0.14 6.18
N LEU A 54 -34.82 -1.00 5.49
CA LEU A 54 -35.01 -0.97 4.03
C LEU A 54 -36.28 -0.23 3.61
N VAL A 55 -37.10 0.23 4.57
CA VAL A 55 -38.37 0.96 4.33
C VAL A 55 -39.29 0.19 3.38
N ILE A 56 -39.44 -1.11 3.61
CA ILE A 56 -40.25 -1.99 2.75
C ILE A 56 -41.66 -2.08 3.33
N ALA A 57 -42.66 -1.67 2.54
CA ALA A 57 -44.07 -1.67 2.93
C ALA A 57 -44.74 -3.06 2.86
N SER A 58 -44.11 -4.04 2.21
CA SER A 58 -44.65 -5.39 2.01
C SER A 58 -44.16 -6.34 3.10
N GLY A 59 -45.09 -6.91 3.88
CA GLY A 59 -44.80 -7.92 4.91
C GLY A 59 -44.48 -9.32 4.38
N LEU A 60 -44.54 -9.55 3.06
CA LEU A 60 -44.19 -10.82 2.41
C LEU A 60 -42.78 -10.74 1.85
N VAL A 61 -41.81 -11.03 2.71
CA VAL A 61 -40.39 -11.05 2.38
C VAL A 61 -39.77 -12.41 2.67
N MET A 62 -38.84 -12.82 1.82
CA MET A 62 -38.01 -14.01 1.97
C MET A 62 -36.58 -13.55 2.21
N LEU A 63 -35.95 -14.07 3.26
CA LEU A 63 -34.55 -13.82 3.54
C LEU A 63 -33.73 -14.95 2.93
N VAL A 64 -32.75 -14.60 2.12
CA VAL A 64 -31.83 -15.55 1.51
C VAL A 64 -30.39 -15.14 1.79
N LEU A 65 -29.48 -16.09 1.76
CA LEU A 65 -28.05 -15.78 1.77
C LEU A 65 -27.64 -15.10 0.47
N GLU A 66 -26.88 -14.00 0.56
CA GLU A 66 -26.41 -13.28 -0.63
C GLU A 66 -25.44 -14.14 -1.46
N GLU A 67 -24.73 -15.08 -0.82
CA GLU A 67 -23.68 -15.92 -1.41
C GLU A 67 -24.22 -17.02 -2.35
N ASP A 68 -25.17 -17.82 -1.87
CA ASP A 68 -25.64 -19.04 -2.52
C ASP A 68 -27.16 -19.05 -2.75
N GLY A 69 -27.88 -18.04 -2.25
CA GLY A 69 -29.33 -17.94 -2.40
C GLY A 69 -30.10 -18.90 -1.51
N THR A 70 -29.45 -19.54 -0.54
CA THR A 70 -30.10 -20.45 0.42
C THR A 70 -31.10 -19.67 1.27
N VAL A 71 -32.32 -20.18 1.38
CA VAL A 71 -33.40 -19.56 2.15
C VAL A 71 -33.12 -19.71 3.65
N VAL A 72 -33.22 -18.60 4.38
CA VAL A 72 -33.08 -18.53 5.83
C VAL A 72 -34.49 -18.40 6.41
N ASP A 73 -35.14 -19.54 6.68
CA ASP A 73 -36.50 -19.62 7.22
C ASP A 73 -36.56 -20.19 8.64
N THR A 74 -35.49 -20.84 9.09
CA THR A 74 -35.39 -21.46 10.41
C THR A 74 -34.42 -20.72 11.33
N GLU A 75 -34.81 -20.59 12.60
CA GLU A 75 -33.95 -19.99 13.64
C GLU A 75 -32.67 -20.80 13.83
N GLU A 76 -32.74 -22.12 13.74
CA GLU A 76 -31.58 -23.02 13.85
C GLU A 76 -30.54 -22.70 12.78
N PHE A 77 -30.96 -22.55 11.53
CA PHE A 77 -30.06 -22.17 10.44
C PHE A 77 -29.45 -20.79 10.69
N PHE A 78 -30.25 -19.81 11.12
CA PHE A 78 -29.76 -18.48 11.47
C PHE A 78 -28.69 -18.50 12.58
N GLN A 79 -28.82 -19.37 13.58
CA GLN A 79 -27.83 -19.51 14.64
C GLN A 79 -26.49 -20.09 14.13
N THR A 80 -26.51 -20.95 13.11
CA THR A 80 -25.28 -21.47 12.48
C THR A 80 -24.51 -20.42 11.67
N LEU A 81 -25.17 -19.32 11.27
CA LEU A 81 -24.52 -18.26 10.50
C LEU A 81 -23.47 -17.53 11.35
N GLY A 82 -22.34 -17.21 10.72
CA GLY A 82 -21.28 -16.43 11.36
C GLY A 82 -21.63 -14.96 11.51
N ASP A 83 -20.86 -14.26 12.33
CA ASP A 83 -20.97 -12.80 12.46
C ASP A 83 -20.69 -12.11 11.12
N ASN A 84 -21.41 -11.03 10.83
CA ASN A 84 -21.33 -10.25 9.59
C ASN A 84 -21.68 -11.02 8.32
N THR A 85 -22.52 -12.06 8.41
CA THR A 85 -23.06 -12.76 7.24
C THR A 85 -23.91 -11.80 6.38
N HIS A 86 -23.81 -11.95 5.05
CA HIS A 86 -24.52 -11.12 4.07
C HIS A 86 -25.81 -11.82 3.67
N LEU A 87 -26.92 -11.17 3.96
CA LEU A 87 -28.26 -11.64 3.69
C LEU A 87 -28.88 -10.72 2.66
N MET A 88 -29.77 -11.26 1.84
CA MET A 88 -30.50 -10.51 0.83
C MET A 88 -31.98 -10.69 1.08
N LEU A 89 -32.69 -9.58 1.06
CA LEU A 89 -34.13 -9.56 1.22
C LEU A 89 -34.80 -9.59 -0.15
N LEU A 90 -35.73 -10.52 -0.33
CA LEU A 90 -36.52 -10.70 -1.54
C LEU A 90 -38.00 -10.49 -1.24
N GLU A 91 -38.68 -9.68 -2.04
CA GLU A 91 -40.14 -9.54 -1.97
C GLU A 91 -40.86 -10.64 -2.76
N LYS A 92 -42.18 -10.78 -2.54
CA LYS A 92 -43.01 -11.75 -3.25
C LYS A 92 -42.86 -11.63 -4.79
N GLY A 93 -42.31 -12.67 -5.40
CA GLY A 93 -42.13 -12.76 -6.86
C GLY A 93 -40.72 -12.40 -7.34
N GLN A 94 -39.86 -11.88 -6.46
CA GLN A 94 -38.45 -11.67 -6.76
C GLN A 94 -37.68 -12.99 -6.59
N LYS A 95 -36.76 -13.27 -7.51
CA LYS A 95 -35.87 -14.42 -7.44
C LYS A 95 -34.48 -13.95 -7.05
N TRP A 96 -33.80 -14.75 -6.23
CA TRP A 96 -32.37 -14.55 -6.03
C TRP A 96 -31.66 -14.68 -7.38
N THR A 97 -30.84 -13.68 -7.71
CA THR A 97 -29.96 -13.72 -8.87
C THR A 97 -28.53 -13.75 -8.38
N PRO A 98 -27.67 -14.67 -8.88
CA PRO A 98 -26.25 -14.62 -8.55
C PRO A 98 -25.71 -13.29 -9.09
N GLY A 99 -25.17 -12.46 -8.21
CA GLY A 99 -24.51 -11.24 -8.64
C GLY A 99 -23.37 -11.63 -9.58
N GLY A 100 -23.30 -11.02 -10.77
CA GLY A 100 -22.32 -11.34 -11.82
C GLY A 100 -20.84 -11.18 -11.42
N THR A 101 -20.57 -10.89 -10.15
CA THR A 101 -19.25 -10.76 -9.56
C THR A 101 -19.28 -11.30 -8.12
N TYR A 102 -19.62 -12.58 -7.93
CA TYR A 102 -19.40 -13.23 -6.65
C TYR A 102 -17.88 -13.45 -6.48
N ILE A 103 -17.20 -12.45 -5.90
CA ILE A 103 -15.95 -12.73 -5.21
C ILE A 103 -16.37 -12.85 -3.75
N PRO A 104 -16.30 -14.05 -3.14
CA PRO A 104 -16.71 -14.24 -1.75
C PRO A 104 -15.98 -13.21 -0.91
N ALA A 105 -16.72 -12.42 -0.13
CA ALA A 105 -16.20 -11.37 0.73
C ALA A 105 -15.44 -11.93 1.96
N ARG A 106 -14.85 -13.13 1.85
CA ARG A 106 -13.58 -13.36 2.54
C ARG A 106 -12.63 -12.38 1.89
N GLN A 107 -12.10 -11.44 2.65
CA GLN A 107 -11.05 -10.53 2.17
C GLN A 107 -9.86 -11.36 1.66
N LEU A 108 -9.92 -11.85 0.43
CA LEU A 108 -8.74 -12.26 -0.29
C LEU A 108 -8.08 -10.92 -0.64
N PRO A 109 -6.88 -10.64 -0.13
CA PRO A 109 -6.13 -9.49 -0.60
C PRO A 109 -6.14 -9.60 -2.12
N LYS A 110 -6.73 -8.59 -2.77
CA LYS A 110 -6.77 -8.45 -4.24
C LYS A 110 -5.41 -8.91 -4.73
N ARG A 111 -5.34 -10.06 -5.44
CA ARG A 111 -4.09 -10.68 -5.92
C ARG A 111 -3.49 -9.81 -7.02
N GLN A 112 -3.02 -8.63 -6.64
CA GLN A 112 -1.88 -8.01 -7.29
C GLN A 112 -0.69 -8.63 -6.58
N GLY A 113 0.19 -9.29 -7.34
CA GLY A 113 1.42 -9.90 -6.82
C GLY A 113 2.38 -8.82 -6.32
N ILE A 114 2.03 -8.19 -5.20
CA ILE A 114 2.82 -7.16 -4.56
C ILE A 114 3.94 -7.91 -3.82
N VAL A 115 5.10 -7.95 -4.46
CA VAL A 115 6.34 -8.37 -3.82
C VAL A 115 6.84 -7.18 -3.02
N ARG A 116 6.77 -7.26 -1.70
CA ARG A 116 7.30 -6.24 -0.80
C ARG A 116 8.74 -6.60 -0.46
N VAL A 117 9.69 -5.91 -1.07
CA VAL A 117 11.12 -6.03 -0.76
C VAL A 117 11.52 -4.89 0.17
N THR A 118 12.06 -5.21 1.35
CA THR A 118 12.58 -4.24 2.32
C THR A 118 14.09 -4.40 2.49
N PHE A 119 14.75 -3.27 2.73
CA PHE A 119 16.18 -3.14 2.89
C PHE A 119 16.44 -2.39 4.20
N ASP A 120 16.70 -3.12 5.28
CA ASP A 120 16.87 -2.53 6.60
C ASP A 120 18.36 -2.48 6.94
N LEU A 121 18.91 -1.27 7.01
CA LEU A 121 20.29 -1.05 7.37
C LEU A 121 20.40 -0.82 8.87
N TYR A 122 21.10 -1.71 9.57
CA TYR A 122 21.23 -1.63 11.02
C TYR A 122 22.69 -1.76 11.46
N LYS A 123 22.93 -1.36 12.71
CA LYS A 123 24.26 -1.16 13.28
C LYS A 123 24.42 -2.07 14.49
N LEU A 124 25.31 -3.05 14.39
CA LEU A 124 25.56 -4.05 15.44
C LEU A 124 26.33 -3.46 16.63
N ASN A 125 27.21 -2.48 16.39
CA ASN A 125 27.95 -1.77 17.43
C ASN A 125 27.87 -0.26 17.21
N PRO A 126 27.78 0.56 18.28
CA PRO A 126 27.72 2.02 18.17
C PRO A 126 28.98 2.63 17.51
N LYS A 127 30.11 1.91 17.50
CA LYS A 127 31.37 2.33 16.86
C LYS A 127 31.46 2.01 15.35
N ASP A 128 30.61 1.12 14.82
CA ASP A 128 30.62 0.72 13.40
C ASP A 128 29.76 1.67 12.56
N VAL A 129 30.23 2.15 11.41
CA VAL A 129 29.48 3.17 10.65
C VAL A 129 28.17 2.60 10.07
N ILE A 130 28.19 1.33 9.63
CA ILE A 130 27.05 0.52 9.16
C ILE A 130 27.41 -0.95 9.43
N GLY A 131 26.54 -1.73 10.08
CA GLY A 131 26.87 -3.06 10.61
C GLY A 131 26.37 -4.24 9.77
N CYS A 132 25.12 -4.21 9.30
CA CYS A 132 24.48 -5.27 8.52
C CYS A 132 23.33 -4.70 7.69
N LEU A 133 23.07 -5.30 6.53
CA LEU A 133 21.91 -5.01 5.69
C LEU A 133 20.98 -6.22 5.72
N ASN A 134 19.78 -6.07 6.27
CA ASN A 134 18.72 -7.07 6.12
C ASN A 134 18.01 -6.83 4.79
N VAL A 135 17.90 -7.87 3.97
CA VAL A 135 17.07 -7.87 2.77
C VAL A 135 15.93 -8.82 3.00
N LYS A 136 14.70 -8.32 3.04
CA LYS A 136 13.50 -9.14 3.26
C LYS A 136 12.54 -9.01 2.10
N ALA A 137 12.31 -10.12 1.41
CA ALA A 137 11.34 -10.24 0.34
C ALA A 137 10.07 -10.90 0.87
N THR A 138 8.93 -10.24 0.69
CA THR A 138 7.61 -10.71 1.13
C THR A 138 6.74 -10.92 -0.09
N MET A 139 6.34 -12.17 -0.33
CA MET A 139 5.45 -12.62 -1.40
C MET A 139 4.07 -12.94 -0.84
N TYR A 140 3.03 -12.35 -1.43
CA TYR A 140 1.62 -12.62 -1.11
C TYR A 140 1.26 -12.46 0.39
N GLU A 141 2.00 -11.64 1.12
CA GLU A 141 1.92 -11.42 2.58
C GLU A 141 2.03 -12.68 3.48
N MET A 142 2.09 -13.91 2.92
CA MET A 142 2.21 -15.17 3.66
C MET A 142 3.60 -15.81 3.57
N TYR A 143 4.41 -15.46 2.57
CA TYR A 143 5.73 -16.05 2.39
C TYR A 143 6.80 -14.96 2.46
N SER A 144 7.63 -15.00 3.50
CA SER A 144 8.72 -14.03 3.68
C SER A 144 10.07 -14.73 3.74
N VAL A 145 11.02 -14.27 2.93
CA VAL A 145 12.41 -14.69 2.98
C VAL A 145 13.25 -13.47 3.38
N SER A 146 13.97 -13.57 4.49
CA SER A 146 14.89 -12.54 4.96
C SER A 146 16.33 -13.06 4.96
N TYR A 147 17.25 -12.25 4.45
CA TYR A 147 18.67 -12.55 4.40
C TYR A 147 19.47 -11.39 5.01
N ASP A 148 20.30 -11.70 6.00
CA ASP A 148 21.21 -10.74 6.60
C ASP A 148 22.56 -10.75 5.87
N VAL A 149 22.77 -9.73 5.05
CA VAL A 149 24.08 -9.45 4.46
C VAL A 149 24.93 -8.79 5.55
N ARG A 150 25.80 -9.58 6.16
CA ARG A 150 26.85 -9.07 7.03
C ARG A 150 27.87 -8.36 6.17
N CYS A 151 27.97 -7.04 6.33
CA CYS A 151 28.90 -6.20 5.59
C CYS A 151 30.03 -5.70 6.50
N PRO A 152 30.98 -6.55 6.91
CA PRO A 152 32.14 -6.10 7.70
C PRO A 152 33.01 -5.07 6.95
N GLY A 153 32.77 -4.85 5.64
CA GLY A 153 33.55 -3.96 4.78
C GLY A 153 32.81 -2.77 4.16
N LEU A 154 31.56 -2.46 4.53
CA LEU A 154 30.81 -1.40 3.80
C LEU A 154 31.51 -0.04 3.85
N LYS A 155 32.19 0.29 4.96
CA LYS A 155 33.00 1.51 5.08
C LYS A 155 34.16 1.52 4.07
N ALA A 156 34.84 0.39 3.89
CA ALA A 156 35.96 0.27 2.95
C ALA A 156 35.46 0.36 1.50
N LEU A 157 34.35 -0.31 1.19
CA LEU A 157 33.71 -0.24 -0.13
C LEU A 157 33.21 1.18 -0.45
N LEU A 158 32.54 1.84 0.49
CA LEU A 158 32.09 3.22 0.31
C LEU A 158 33.26 4.17 0.08
N ARG A 159 34.32 4.03 0.86
CA ARG A 159 35.55 4.83 0.70
C ARG A 159 36.20 4.59 -0.66
N SER A 160 36.27 3.33 -1.09
CA SER A 160 36.81 2.94 -2.40
C SER A 160 35.95 3.48 -3.54
N LEU A 161 34.63 3.41 -3.43
CA LEU A 161 33.69 3.92 -4.42
C LEU A 161 33.78 5.45 -4.53
N LEU A 162 33.86 6.14 -3.39
CA LEU A 162 34.02 7.59 -3.34
C LEU A 162 35.34 8.04 -3.99
N TRP A 163 36.41 7.27 -3.75
CA TRP A 163 37.70 7.47 -4.42
C TRP A 163 37.60 7.30 -5.93
N PHE A 164 36.95 6.22 -6.37
CA PHE A 164 36.77 5.93 -7.79
C PHE A 164 35.94 7.03 -8.48
N LEU A 165 34.79 7.40 -7.90
CA LEU A 165 33.93 8.48 -8.39
C LEU A 165 34.68 9.82 -8.47
N SER A 166 35.47 10.15 -7.44
CA SER A 166 36.28 11.37 -7.45
C SER A 166 37.31 11.35 -8.58
N HIS A 167 37.96 10.20 -8.83
CA HIS A 167 38.93 10.07 -9.92
C HIS A 167 38.23 10.14 -11.29
N THR A 168 37.08 9.48 -11.46
CA THR A 168 36.32 9.55 -12.71
C THR A 168 35.83 10.96 -12.98
N ALA A 169 35.35 11.68 -11.97
CA ALA A 169 34.95 13.08 -12.10
C ALA A 169 36.13 13.98 -12.47
N GLN A 170 37.30 13.80 -11.84
CA GLN A 170 38.51 14.55 -12.17
C GLN A 170 38.98 14.29 -13.60
N VAL A 171 39.03 13.03 -14.03
CA VAL A 171 39.42 12.65 -15.41
C VAL A 171 38.42 13.20 -16.43
N THR A 172 37.13 13.10 -16.14
CA THR A 172 36.07 13.64 -17.02
C THR A 172 36.19 15.15 -17.13
N GLY A 173 36.41 15.87 -16.01
CA GLY A 173 36.61 17.31 -16.00
C GLY A 173 37.85 17.74 -16.78
N GLN A 174 38.97 17.04 -16.60
CA GLN A 174 40.21 17.26 -17.35
C GLN A 174 39.98 17.06 -18.86
N CYS A 175 39.29 15.99 -19.25
CA CYS A 175 38.95 15.72 -20.64
C CYS A 175 38.07 16.84 -21.23
N LEU A 176 37.06 17.30 -20.49
CA LEU A 176 36.15 18.35 -20.93
C LEU A 176 36.86 19.68 -21.15
N VAL A 177 37.70 20.10 -20.19
CA VAL A 177 38.48 21.34 -20.29
C VAL A 177 39.50 21.24 -21.43
N HIS A 178 40.21 20.13 -21.54
CA HIS A 178 41.21 19.94 -22.58
C HIS A 178 40.58 19.97 -23.98
N THR A 179 39.49 19.23 -24.16
CA THR A 179 38.71 19.22 -25.41
C THR A 179 38.17 20.62 -25.72
N GLY A 180 37.66 21.35 -24.72
CA GLY A 180 37.21 22.74 -24.90
C GLY A 180 38.32 23.69 -25.33
N THR A 181 39.49 23.64 -24.69
CA THR A 181 40.64 24.46 -25.08
C THR A 181 41.17 24.12 -26.47
N TYR A 182 41.14 22.84 -26.85
CA TYR A 182 41.51 22.41 -28.20
C TYR A 182 40.56 22.99 -29.25
N MET A 183 39.25 22.86 -29.03
CA MET A 183 38.25 23.42 -29.95
C MET A 183 38.36 24.95 -30.08
N LEU A 184 38.62 25.67 -28.98
CA LEU A 184 38.83 27.11 -29.02
C LEU A 184 40.07 27.52 -29.82
N ARG A 185 41.17 26.75 -29.75
CA ARG A 185 42.36 27.00 -30.58
C ARG A 185 42.07 26.78 -32.06
N VAL A 186 41.40 25.68 -32.39
CA VAL A 186 41.01 25.38 -33.77
C VAL A 186 40.08 26.47 -34.33
N LEU A 187 39.16 26.99 -33.52
CA LEU A 187 38.27 28.08 -33.93
C LEU A 187 39.04 29.39 -34.17
N ALA A 188 39.95 29.75 -33.26
CA ALA A 188 40.80 30.93 -33.41
C ALA A 188 41.67 30.87 -34.68
N ASP A 189 42.26 29.70 -34.96
CA ASP A 189 43.06 29.46 -36.18
C ASP A 189 42.19 29.52 -37.46
N THR A 190 40.90 29.21 -37.34
CA THR A 190 39.93 29.29 -38.46
C THR A 190 39.50 30.73 -38.72
N GLU A 191 39.30 31.55 -37.68
CA GLU A 191 38.98 32.97 -37.81
C GLU A 191 40.16 33.80 -38.36
N GLU A 192 41.40 33.51 -37.96
CA GLU A 192 42.59 34.22 -38.48
C GLU A 192 42.79 33.99 -39.99
N ARG A 193 42.43 32.80 -40.49
CA ARG A 193 42.44 32.50 -41.94
C ARG A 193 41.28 33.12 -42.70
N ALA A 194 40.18 33.47 -42.01
CA ALA A 194 38.99 34.05 -42.63
C ALA A 194 39.07 35.58 -42.83
N VAL A 195 40.02 36.28 -42.19
CA VAL A 195 40.23 37.72 -42.37
C VAL A 195 41.45 38.00 -43.26
N PRO A 196 41.27 38.34 -44.55
CA PRO A 196 42.38 38.80 -45.37
C PRO A 196 42.67 40.28 -45.08
N GLY A 197 43.74 40.52 -44.32
CA GLY A 197 44.56 41.73 -44.47
C GLY A 197 44.37 42.84 -43.43
N SER A 198 45.41 43.05 -42.61
CA SER A 198 46.07 44.36 -42.53
C SER A 198 47.46 44.19 -41.88
N ARG A 199 48.51 44.41 -42.68
CA ARG A 199 49.89 44.50 -42.18
C ARG A 199 50.10 45.87 -41.51
N PRO A 200 50.75 45.98 -40.34
CA PRO A 200 51.25 47.27 -39.89
C PRO A 200 52.54 47.60 -40.65
N ARG A 201 52.51 48.71 -41.37
CA ARG A 201 53.65 49.28 -42.10
C ARG A 201 54.69 49.77 -41.07
N ARG A 202 55.78 49.03 -40.92
CA ARG A 202 56.97 49.44 -40.15
C ARG A 202 57.60 50.65 -40.85
N VAL A 203 57.35 51.85 -40.34
CA VAL A 203 58.04 53.07 -40.80
C VAL A 203 59.43 53.07 -40.17
N ILE A 204 60.45 52.84 -40.99
CA ILE A 204 61.85 53.09 -40.66
C ILE A 204 62.15 54.50 -41.17
N MET A 205 62.30 55.47 -40.26
CA MET A 205 62.90 56.76 -40.59
C MET A 205 64.42 56.62 -40.48
N SER A 206 65.12 56.89 -41.58
CA SER A 206 66.57 57.06 -41.66
C SER A 206 66.82 58.48 -42.16
N GLY A 207 67.67 59.25 -41.47
CA GLY A 207 68.03 60.63 -41.82
C GLY A 207 68.26 61.46 -40.58
#